data_AF-A0A127SQP9-F1
#
_entry.id   AF-A0A127SQP9-F1
#
_cell.length_a   1.000
_cell.length_b   1.000
_cell.length_c   1.000
_cell.angle_alpha   90.00
_cell.angle_beta   90.00
_cell.angle_gamma   90.00
#
_symmetry.space_group_name_H-M   'P 1'
#
loop_
_entity.id
_entity.type
_entity.pdbx_description
1 polymer ?
#
loop_
_entity_poly.entity_id
_entity_poly.type
_entity_poly.pdbx_seq_one_letter_code
_entity_poly.pdbx_strand_id
1 'polypeptide(L)'
;MIYCPKKPIRLSQEESNMEFSRDDLNEAKRQIDSTLHKLRETIKTFESKENQGRYKSQITLARRRVKAFEIANYLIENELKS
;
A
#
# COMPACT_ATOMS: atom_id res chain seq x y z
N MET A 1 -3.80 -36.22 9.02
CA MET A 1 -3.67 -34.83 8.55
C MET A 1 -4.58 -33.97 9.42
N ILE A 2 -4.01 -33.17 10.33
CA ILE A 2 -4.82 -32.26 11.17
C ILE A 2 -5.13 -31.03 10.33
N TYR A 3 -6.39 -30.89 9.92
CA TYR A 3 -6.89 -29.71 9.24
C TYR A 3 -7.00 -28.58 10.28
N CYS A 4 -6.19 -27.53 10.16
CA CYS A 4 -6.34 -26.31 10.95
C CYS A 4 -7.22 -25.34 10.15
N PRO A 5 -8.51 -25.15 10.48
CA PRO A 5 -9.33 -24.18 9.77
C PRO A 5 -8.80 -22.77 10.10
N LYS A 6 -8.29 -22.07 9.07
CA LYS A 6 -8.03 -20.63 9.15
C LYS A 6 -9.36 -19.97 9.48
N LYS A 7 -9.50 -19.44 10.71
CA LYS A 7 -10.69 -18.70 11.14
C LYS A 7 -10.99 -17.63 10.07
N PRO A 8 -12.20 -17.57 9.51
CA PRO A 8 -12.57 -16.46 8.65
C PRO A 8 -12.52 -15.20 9.49
N ILE A 9 -11.73 -14.22 9.06
CA ILE A 9 -11.71 -12.89 9.66
C ILE A 9 -13.07 -12.28 9.33
N ARG A 10 -13.98 -12.32 10.30
CA ARG A 10 -15.23 -11.58 10.26
C ARG A 10 -14.87 -10.12 10.47
N LEU A 11 -14.56 -9.38 9.39
CA LEU A 11 -14.57 -7.92 9.46
C LEU A 11 -16.04 -7.52 9.62
N SER A 12 -16.43 -7.32 10.87
CA SER A 12 -17.64 -6.61 11.26
C SER A 12 -17.68 -5.30 10.48
N GLN A 13 -18.71 -5.17 9.65
CA GLN A 13 -19.03 -3.94 8.94
C GLN A 13 -19.41 -2.89 9.98
N GLU A 14 -18.44 -2.07 10.38
CA GLU A 14 -18.63 -0.76 11.02
C GLU A 14 -17.91 0.28 10.16
N GLU A 15 -18.37 0.44 8.92
CA GLU A 15 -18.01 1.62 8.11
C GLU A 15 -19.12 2.66 8.35
N SER A 16 -19.21 3.15 9.59
CA SER A 16 -19.95 4.35 9.91
C SER A 16 -19.10 5.55 9.46
N ASN A 17 -19.36 6.02 8.24
CA ASN A 17 -19.07 7.38 7.76
C ASN A 17 -17.90 8.08 8.48
N MET A 18 -16.67 7.58 8.31
CA MET A 18 -15.50 8.21 8.92
C MET A 18 -15.28 9.53 8.16
N GLU A 19 -15.76 10.63 8.74
CA GLU A 19 -15.56 11.97 8.19
C GLU A 19 -14.11 12.36 8.47
N PHE A 20 -13.25 12.19 7.48
CA PHE A 20 -11.84 12.60 7.56
C PHE A 20 -11.74 14.11 7.37
N SER A 21 -11.00 14.81 8.23
CA SER A 21 -10.69 16.22 8.00
C SER A 21 -9.77 16.39 6.79
N ARG A 22 -9.77 17.59 6.19
CA ARG A 22 -8.77 17.96 5.16
C ARG A 22 -7.33 17.78 5.68
N ASP A 23 -7.09 18.03 6.96
CA ASP A 23 -5.78 17.81 7.59
C ASP A 23 -5.42 16.31 7.66
N ASP A 24 -6.39 15.46 7.99
CA ASP A 24 -6.21 14.00 8.02
C ASP A 24 -5.88 13.45 6.63
N LEU A 25 -6.60 13.93 5.60
CA LEU A 25 -6.35 13.57 4.21
C LEU A 25 -4.97 14.04 3.74
N ASN A 26 -4.56 15.24 4.12
CA ASN A 26 -3.23 15.77 3.80
C ASN A 26 -2.12 14.95 4.48
N GLU A 27 -2.27 14.60 5.75
CA GLU A 27 -1.29 13.79 6.45
C GLU A 27 -1.25 12.35 5.91
N ALA A 28 -2.41 11.75 5.63
CA ALA A 28 -2.51 10.44 4.98
C ALA A 28 -1.78 10.43 3.63
N LYS A 29 -2.01 11.47 2.80
CA LYS A 29 -1.28 11.67 1.55
C LYS A 29 0.23 11.74 1.76
N ARG A 30 0.71 12.53 2.73
CA ARG A 30 2.16 12.63 3.03
C ARG A 30 2.76 11.29 3.45
N GLN A 31 2.04 10.51 4.25
CA GLN A 31 2.49 9.17 4.66
C GLN A 31 2.56 8.20 3.48
N ILE A 32 1.58 8.27 2.57
CA ILE A 32 1.56 7.48 1.33
C ILE A 32 2.73 7.87 0.41
N ASP A 33 2.96 9.16 0.20
CA ASP A 33 4.06 9.67 -0.62
C ASP A 33 5.44 9.21 -0.08
N SER A 34 5.65 9.28 1.24
CA SER A 34 6.86 8.77 1.91
C SER A 34 7.05 7.27 1.71
N THR A 35 5.96 6.51 1.82
CA THR A 35 5.97 5.05 1.62
C THR A 35 6.25 4.68 0.17
N LEU A 36 5.61 5.39 -0.79
CA LEU A 36 5.85 5.22 -2.22
C LEU A 36 7.31 5.45 -2.57
N HIS A 37 7.91 6.53 -2.05
CA HIS A 37 9.32 6.83 -2.27
C HIS A 37 10.23 5.68 -1.79
N LYS A 38 10.04 5.21 -0.55
CA LYS A 38 10.82 4.08 0.00
C LYS A 38 10.64 2.78 -0.79
N LEU A 39 9.42 2.48 -1.25
CA LEU A 39 9.14 1.29 -2.06
C LEU A 39 9.84 1.37 -3.42
N ARG A 40 9.86 2.54 -4.06
CA ARG A 40 10.57 2.75 -5.33
C ARG A 40 12.08 2.57 -5.17
N GLU A 41 12.68 3.14 -4.12
CA GLU A 41 14.11 2.96 -3.83
C GLU A 41 14.44 1.50 -3.49
N THR A 42 13.53 0.80 -2.80
CA THR A 42 13.69 -0.63 -2.50
C THR A 42 13.66 -1.47 -3.78
N ILE A 43 12.75 -1.18 -4.71
CA ILE A 43 12.71 -1.83 -6.03
C ILE A 43 14.02 -1.61 -6.77
N LYS A 44 14.47 -0.36 -6.88
CA LYS A 44 15.74 0.01 -7.54
C LYS A 44 16.93 -0.73 -6.93
N THR A 45 16.97 -0.83 -5.61
CA THR A 45 18.01 -1.56 -4.86
C THR A 45 17.98 -3.06 -5.13
N PHE A 46 16.80 -3.66 -5.32
CA PHE A 46 16.70 -5.07 -5.66
C PHE A 46 17.00 -5.35 -7.13
N GLU A 47 16.67 -4.43 -8.03
CA GLU A 47 16.98 -4.51 -9.46
C GLU A 47 18.47 -4.32 -9.74
N SER A 48 19.19 -3.52 -8.95
CA SER A 48 20.64 -3.33 -9.13
C SER A 48 21.50 -4.50 -8.64
N LYS A 49 20.93 -5.46 -7.90
CA LYS A 49 21.65 -6.65 -7.43
C LYS A 49 21.81 -7.66 -8.56
N GLU A 50 23.01 -8.20 -8.76
CA GLU A 50 23.31 -9.20 -9.80
C GLU A 50 22.43 -10.47 -9.70
N ASN A 51 21.99 -10.83 -8.50
CA ASN A 51 21.15 -12.01 -8.24
C ASN A 51 19.64 -11.71 -8.28
N GLN A 52 19.17 -11.03 -9.33
CA GLN A 52 17.78 -10.57 -9.46
C GLN A 52 16.74 -11.70 -9.31
N GLY A 53 17.06 -12.93 -9.74
CA GLY A 53 16.19 -14.09 -9.62
C GLY A 53 15.75 -14.39 -8.18
N ARG A 54 16.61 -14.10 -7.19
CA ARG A 54 16.31 -14.29 -5.76
C ARG A 54 15.30 -13.28 -5.22
N TYR A 55 15.26 -12.09 -5.81
CA TYR A 55 14.41 -10.98 -5.36
C TYR A 55 13.14 -10.81 -6.21
N LYS A 56 12.89 -11.71 -7.18
CA LYS A 56 11.79 -11.60 -8.14
C LYS A 56 10.42 -11.47 -7.48
N SER A 57 10.16 -12.25 -6.44
CA SER A 57 8.88 -12.20 -5.72
C SER A 57 8.72 -10.91 -4.93
N GLN A 58 9.80 -10.41 -4.31
CA GLN A 58 9.82 -9.16 -3.56
C GLN A 58 9.63 -7.95 -4.49
N ILE A 59 10.33 -7.93 -5.64
CA ILE A 59 10.17 -6.88 -6.66
C ILE A 59 8.74 -6.87 -7.18
N THR A 60 8.19 -8.03 -7.52
CA THR A 60 6.80 -8.16 -8.01
C THR A 60 5.80 -7.64 -6.98
N LEU A 61 5.98 -8.01 -5.71
CA LEU A 61 5.10 -7.57 -4.63
C LEU A 61 5.23 -6.07 -4.36
N ALA A 62 6.45 -5.53 -4.35
CA ALA A 62 6.70 -4.11 -4.19
C ALA A 62 6.06 -3.28 -5.32
N ARG A 63 6.20 -3.72 -6.59
CA ARG A 63 5.53 -3.09 -7.73
C ARG A 63 4.01 -3.09 -7.61
N ARG A 64 3.40 -4.18 -7.11
CA ARG A 64 1.95 -4.24 -6.85
C ARG A 64 1.52 -3.26 -5.76
N ARG A 65 2.32 -3.15 -4.69
CA ARG A 65 2.05 -2.18 -3.60
C ARG A 65 2.15 -0.74 -4.09
N VAL A 66 3.17 -0.42 -4.89
CA VAL A 66 3.31 0.91 -5.51
C VAL A 66 2.03 1.27 -6.28
N LYS A 67 1.54 0.38 -7.14
CA LYS A 67 0.28 0.62 -7.87
C LYS A 67 -0.92 0.86 -6.96
N ALA A 68 -1.06 0.07 -5.90
CA ALA A 68 -2.17 0.24 -4.95
C ALA A 68 -2.10 1.60 -4.23
N PHE A 69 -0.90 2.01 -3.81
CA PHE A 69 -0.68 3.30 -3.17
C PHE A 69 -0.84 4.47 -4.13
N GLU A 70 -0.50 4.33 -5.41
CA GLU A 70 -0.76 5.35 -6.44
C GLU A 70 -2.27 5.59 -6.61
N ILE A 71 -3.08 4.52 -6.61
CA ILE A 71 -4.54 4.63 -6.65
C ILE A 71 -5.05 5.33 -5.39
N ALA A 72 -4.58 4.93 -4.21
CA ALA A 72 -4.98 5.56 -2.95
C ALA A 72 -4.62 7.06 -2.93
N ASN A 73 -3.42 7.43 -3.38
CA ASN A 73 -2.98 8.82 -3.46
C ASN A 73 -3.87 9.64 -4.41
N TYR A 74 -4.20 9.07 -5.57
CA TYR A 74 -5.10 9.72 -6.54
C TYR A 74 -6.49 9.98 -5.96
N LEU A 75 -7.06 9.02 -5.23
CA LEU A 75 -8.36 9.19 -4.59
C LEU A 75 -8.33 10.28 -3.53
N ILE A 76 -7.30 10.29 -2.66
CA ILE A 76 -7.14 11.33 -1.63
C ILE A 76 -6.94 12.72 -2.26
N GLU A 77 -6.16 12.81 -3.34
CA GLU A 77 -5.98 14.08 -4.07
C GLU A 77 -7.28 14.59 -4.69
N ASN A 78 -8.15 13.71 -5.18
CA ASN A 78 -9.45 14.11 -5.69
C ASN A 78 -10.37 14.62 -4.58
N GLU A 79 -10.42 13.94 -3.43
CA GLU A 79 -11.20 14.41 -2.26
C GLU A 79 -10.70 15.77 -1.76
N LEU A 80 -9.37 16.00 -1.73
CA LEU A 80 -8.79 17.29 -1.33
C LEU A 80 -9.10 18.44 -2.30
N LYS A 81 -9.38 18.14 -3.57
CA LYS A 81 -9.74 19.13 -4.60
C LYS A 81 -11.24 19.45 -4.63
N SER A 82 -12.08 18.56 -4.08
CA SER A 82 -13.53 18.77 -3.97
C SER A 82 -13.87 19.82 -2.91
#